data_AF-A0A950ETJ2-F1
#
_entry.id   AF-A0A950ETJ2-F1
#
_cell.length_a   1.000
_cell.length_b   1.000
_cell.length_c   1.000
_cell.angle_alpha   90.00
_cell.angle_beta   90.00
_cell.angle_gamma   90.00
#
_symmetry.space_group_name_H-M   'P 1'
#
loop_
_entity.id
_entity.type
_entity.pdbx_description
1 polymer ?
#
loop_
_entity_poly.entity_id
_entity_poly.type
_entity_poly.pdbx_seq_one_letter_code
_entity_poly.pdbx_strand_id
1 'polypeptide(L)'
;VGSAFKLAVLDALRKQIDAKRLSWTQIVTVKGPWKSLPSGVLQSWSDGTPLTLDSVAVLMISQSDNTAADLILHTVGRNAVEAESPRNTPFLTTREAVQLKDPANASLLGKWRAGDAATRTAFLPQLASKPLPDVKLFQSGAVVDPDIEWFFSVRELCTLMNRVASLPLMSINPGVADPAQWTHVAYKGGSEPGVLNLTTQIVSKSGKTYCVSATWNDALTLDEKRFELLYSLVLNSLE
;
A
#
# COMPACT_ATOMS: atom_id res chain seq x y z
N VAL A 1 -5.29 4.05 5.42
CA VAL A 1 -4.41 3.10 6.16
C VAL A 1 -2.97 3.13 5.64
N GLY A 2 -2.57 4.24 5.00
CA GLY A 2 -1.33 4.35 4.26
C GLY A 2 -1.10 3.17 3.34
N SER A 3 0.17 2.79 3.22
CA SER A 3 0.64 1.69 2.37
C SER A 3 0.16 0.26 2.73
N ALA A 4 -0.68 0.07 3.74
CA ALA A 4 -1.27 -1.24 4.01
C ALA A 4 -2.24 -1.69 2.89
N PHE A 5 -2.74 -0.76 2.07
CA PHE A 5 -3.54 -1.06 0.87
C PHE A 5 -2.81 -2.01 -0.11
N LYS A 6 -1.47 -2.02 -0.09
CA LYS A 6 -0.64 -2.87 -0.98
C LYS A 6 -0.91 -4.36 -0.77
N LEU A 7 -1.52 -4.75 0.36
CA LEU A 7 -2.05 -6.11 0.57
C LEU A 7 -3.16 -6.46 -0.43
N ALA A 8 -4.06 -5.52 -0.77
CA ALA A 8 -5.10 -5.73 -1.78
C ALA A 8 -4.52 -5.84 -3.19
N VAL A 9 -3.52 -5.01 -3.50
CA VAL A 9 -2.78 -5.08 -4.77
C VAL A 9 -2.06 -6.42 -4.91
N LEU A 10 -1.44 -6.91 -3.84
CA LEU A 10 -0.77 -8.21 -3.82
C LEU A 10 -1.76 -9.39 -3.94
N ASP A 11 -2.91 -9.34 -3.26
CA ASP A 11 -3.94 -10.38 -3.38
C ASP A 11 -4.50 -10.46 -4.80
N ALA A 12 -4.76 -9.31 -5.44
CA ALA A 12 -5.18 -9.24 -6.84
C ALA A 12 -4.13 -9.85 -7.79
N LEU A 13 -2.84 -9.52 -7.60
CA LEU A 13 -1.74 -10.12 -8.35
C LEU A 13 -1.69 -11.63 -8.17
N ARG A 14 -1.70 -12.11 -6.92
CA ARG A 14 -1.68 -13.53 -6.59
C ARG A 14 -2.82 -14.28 -7.26
N LYS A 15 -4.05 -13.76 -7.19
CA LYS A 15 -5.23 -14.39 -7.83
C LYS A 15 -5.07 -14.53 -9.34
N GLN A 16 -4.43 -13.57 -10.01
CA GLN A 16 -4.16 -13.68 -11.45
C GLN A 16 -3.07 -14.69 -11.77
N ILE A 17 -2.06 -14.81 -10.91
CA ILE A 17 -1.00 -15.82 -11.04
C ILE A 17 -1.54 -17.23 -10.80
N ASP A 18 -2.33 -17.42 -9.74
CA ASP A 18 -2.98 -18.70 -9.43
C ASP A 18 -3.93 -19.14 -10.56
N ALA A 19 -4.60 -18.16 -11.18
CA ALA A 19 -5.44 -18.38 -12.37
C ALA A 19 -4.65 -18.50 -13.68
N LYS A 20 -3.31 -18.51 -13.64
CA LYS A 20 -2.40 -18.62 -14.79
C LYS A 20 -2.59 -17.55 -15.86
N ARG A 21 -3.13 -16.37 -15.48
CA ARG A 21 -3.24 -15.20 -16.37
C ARG A 21 -1.96 -14.37 -16.39
N LEU A 22 -1.20 -14.42 -15.30
CA LEU A 22 0.12 -13.81 -15.14
C LEU A 22 1.08 -14.86 -14.58
N SER A 23 2.38 -14.56 -14.58
CA SER A 23 3.42 -15.37 -13.94
C SER A 23 4.32 -14.49 -13.07
N TRP A 24 4.82 -15.03 -11.96
CA TRP A 24 5.85 -14.38 -11.14
C TRP A 24 7.09 -13.98 -11.95
N THR A 25 7.44 -14.78 -12.97
CA THR A 25 8.59 -14.54 -13.85
C THR A 25 8.28 -13.60 -15.03
N GLN A 26 7.03 -13.16 -15.18
CA GLN A 26 6.66 -12.25 -16.26
C GLN A 26 7.42 -10.93 -16.11
N ILE A 27 8.03 -10.50 -17.22
CA ILE A 27 8.74 -9.22 -17.27
C ILE A 27 7.74 -8.08 -17.44
N VAL A 28 7.87 -7.09 -16.57
CA VAL A 28 7.25 -5.78 -16.69
C VAL A 28 8.36 -4.72 -16.70
N THR A 29 8.06 -3.55 -17.25
CA THR A 29 9.03 -2.45 -17.34
C THR A 29 8.59 -1.26 -16.52
N VAL A 30 9.55 -0.55 -15.95
CA VAL A 30 9.31 0.75 -15.33
C VAL A 30 8.77 1.71 -16.39
N LYS A 31 7.67 2.41 -16.08
CA LYS A 31 7.03 3.38 -16.99
C LYS A 31 6.98 4.75 -16.33
N GLY A 32 7.52 5.78 -16.99
CA GLY A 32 7.51 7.16 -16.50
C GLY A 32 6.14 7.64 -16.02
N PRO A 33 5.04 7.41 -16.78
CA PRO A 33 3.69 7.79 -16.36
C PRO A 33 3.17 7.10 -15.09
N TRP A 34 3.78 5.98 -14.67
CA TRP A 34 3.38 5.20 -13.49
C TRP A 34 4.33 5.41 -12.29
N LYS A 35 5.37 6.23 -12.45
CA LYS A 35 6.25 6.60 -11.33
C LYS A 35 5.50 7.46 -10.32
N SER A 36 5.80 7.23 -9.06
CA SER A 36 5.21 7.93 -7.91
C SER A 36 6.32 8.49 -7.00
N LEU A 37 5.92 9.15 -5.92
CA LEU A 37 6.85 9.63 -4.89
C LEU A 37 7.32 8.48 -4.00
N PRO A 38 8.46 8.63 -3.28
CA PRO A 38 8.86 7.69 -2.23
C PRO A 38 7.74 7.44 -1.20
N SER A 39 7.75 6.36 -0.41
CA SER A 39 8.80 5.34 -0.25
C SER A 39 9.05 4.47 -1.48
N GLY A 40 10.24 3.88 -1.55
CA GLY A 40 10.69 3.05 -2.66
C GLY A 40 11.92 3.58 -3.38
N VAL A 41 12.34 2.85 -4.41
CA VAL A 41 13.50 3.14 -5.26
C VAL A 41 13.16 3.20 -6.75
N LEU A 42 12.09 2.55 -7.21
CA LEU A 42 11.80 2.43 -8.65
C LEU A 42 11.51 3.76 -9.34
N GLN A 43 11.12 4.80 -8.60
CA GLN A 43 10.93 6.15 -9.14
C GLN A 43 12.21 6.76 -9.72
N SER A 44 13.40 6.36 -9.22
CA SER A 44 14.69 6.87 -9.69
C SER A 44 15.30 6.03 -10.81
N TRP A 45 14.71 4.88 -11.12
CA TRP A 45 15.22 3.98 -12.15
C TRP A 45 14.84 4.49 -13.54
N SER A 46 15.61 4.13 -14.57
CA SER A 46 15.31 4.54 -15.94
C SER A 46 13.98 3.96 -16.44
N ASP A 47 13.29 4.71 -17.29
CA ASP A 47 12.13 4.19 -18.01
C ASP A 47 12.56 3.00 -18.89
N GLY A 48 11.73 1.97 -18.96
CA GLY A 48 12.03 0.75 -19.70
C GLY A 48 12.87 -0.28 -18.95
N THR A 49 13.38 0.01 -17.74
CA THR A 49 14.12 -0.98 -16.95
C THR A 49 13.24 -2.23 -16.72
N PRO A 50 13.71 -3.44 -17.12
CA PRO A 50 12.94 -4.67 -16.98
C PRO A 50 13.08 -5.26 -15.58
N LEU A 51 11.96 -5.70 -15.00
CA LEU A 51 11.91 -6.48 -13.76
C LEU A 51 10.89 -7.62 -13.90
N THR A 52 11.06 -8.69 -13.14
CA THR A 52 10.01 -9.69 -12.98
C THR A 52 8.90 -9.17 -12.07
N LEU A 53 7.66 -9.65 -12.24
CA LEU A 53 6.56 -9.35 -11.31
C LEU A 53 6.90 -9.72 -9.86
N ASP A 54 7.68 -10.78 -9.65
CA ASP A 54 8.23 -11.15 -8.34
C ASP A 54 9.10 -10.04 -7.75
N SER A 55 10.08 -9.53 -8.51
CA SER A 55 10.94 -8.43 -8.03
C SER A 55 10.16 -7.16 -7.73
N VAL A 56 9.16 -6.83 -8.56
CA VAL A 56 8.29 -5.67 -8.31
C VAL A 56 7.45 -5.89 -7.05
N ALA A 57 6.90 -7.08 -6.82
CA ALA A 57 6.13 -7.39 -5.62
C ALA A 57 6.98 -7.37 -4.34
N VAL A 58 8.22 -7.86 -4.42
CA VAL A 58 9.21 -7.76 -3.34
C VAL A 58 9.44 -6.30 -2.95
N LEU A 59 9.69 -5.41 -3.93
CA LEU A 59 9.91 -3.98 -3.66
C LEU A 59 8.65 -3.31 -3.10
N MET A 60 7.48 -3.60 -3.67
CA MET A 60 6.19 -3.09 -3.20
C MET A 60 5.94 -3.43 -1.72
N ILE A 61 6.25 -4.64 -1.28
CA ILE A 61 5.94 -5.08 0.08
C ILE A 61 7.05 -4.71 1.06
N SER A 62 8.29 -5.13 0.78
CA SER A 62 9.40 -5.02 1.74
C SER A 62 9.88 -3.59 1.95
N GLN A 63 9.93 -2.78 0.89
CA GLN A 63 10.36 -1.38 0.92
C GLN A 63 9.18 -0.40 0.81
N SER A 64 7.96 -0.93 0.76
CA SER A 64 6.77 -0.13 0.56
C SER A 64 6.86 0.72 -0.72
N ASP A 65 7.49 0.21 -1.78
CA ASP A 65 7.74 0.98 -3.00
C ASP A 65 6.43 1.38 -3.70
N ASN A 66 6.20 2.70 -3.82
CA ASN A 66 4.99 3.27 -4.40
C ASN A 66 4.94 3.11 -5.92
N THR A 67 6.07 3.24 -6.62
CA THR A 67 6.13 3.03 -8.06
C THR A 67 5.91 1.55 -8.39
N ALA A 68 6.42 0.64 -7.56
CA ALA A 68 6.15 -0.79 -7.68
C ALA A 68 4.65 -1.12 -7.48
N ALA A 69 4.01 -0.48 -6.49
CA ALA A 69 2.58 -0.64 -6.25
C ALA A 69 1.74 -0.19 -7.46
N ASP A 70 2.03 0.99 -8.00
CA ASP A 70 1.33 1.53 -9.16
C ASP A 70 1.56 0.66 -10.41
N LEU A 71 2.79 0.16 -10.61
CA LEU A 71 3.14 -0.76 -11.68
C LEU A 71 2.33 -2.07 -11.61
N ILE A 72 2.21 -2.67 -10.42
CA ILE A 72 1.39 -3.89 -10.23
C ILE A 72 -0.08 -3.58 -10.44
N LEU A 73 -0.61 -2.50 -9.83
CA LEU A 73 -2.01 -2.10 -9.97
C LEU A 73 -2.39 -1.92 -11.43
N HIS A 74 -1.57 -1.23 -12.23
CA HIS A 74 -1.80 -1.09 -13.66
C HIS A 74 -1.68 -2.41 -14.43
N THR A 75 -0.80 -3.32 -13.99
CA THR A 75 -0.62 -4.63 -14.64
C THR A 75 -1.81 -5.56 -14.40
N VAL A 76 -2.31 -5.64 -13.17
CA VAL A 76 -3.46 -6.48 -12.81
C VAL A 76 -4.79 -5.83 -13.20
N GLY A 77 -4.82 -4.50 -13.34
CA GLY A 77 -6.00 -3.71 -13.63
C GLY A 77 -6.75 -3.29 -12.37
N ARG A 78 -7.21 -2.05 -12.35
CA ARG A 78 -7.88 -1.41 -11.19
C ARG A 78 -9.08 -2.20 -10.69
N ASN A 79 -9.94 -2.66 -11.58
CA ASN A 79 -11.13 -3.44 -11.23
C ASN A 79 -10.79 -4.73 -10.47
N ALA A 80 -9.63 -5.36 -10.76
CA ALA A 80 -9.18 -6.54 -10.02
C ALA A 80 -8.79 -6.20 -8.58
N VAL A 81 -8.22 -5.01 -8.33
CA VAL A 81 -7.88 -4.53 -6.98
C VAL A 81 -9.13 -4.07 -6.23
N GLU A 82 -10.06 -3.40 -6.91
CA GLU A 82 -11.34 -2.96 -6.34
C GLU A 82 -12.18 -4.14 -5.83
N ALA A 83 -12.14 -5.29 -6.53
CA ALA A 83 -12.77 -6.52 -6.08
C ALA A 83 -12.25 -7.02 -4.71
N GLU A 84 -11.00 -6.68 -4.35
CA GLU A 84 -10.40 -7.01 -3.05
C GLU A 84 -10.62 -5.93 -1.98
N SER A 85 -11.23 -4.80 -2.36
CA SER A 85 -11.28 -3.60 -1.53
C SER A 85 -12.54 -2.76 -1.81
N PRO A 86 -13.75 -3.31 -1.57
CA PRO A 86 -15.02 -2.74 -2.04
C PRO A 86 -15.37 -1.34 -1.49
N ARG A 87 -14.62 -0.83 -0.50
CA ARG A 87 -14.74 0.54 0.02
C ARG A 87 -13.97 1.59 -0.80
N ASN A 88 -13.11 1.14 -1.71
CA ASN A 88 -12.15 1.97 -2.41
C ASN A 88 -12.49 1.97 -3.90
N THR A 89 -13.50 2.74 -4.28
CA THR A 89 -13.96 2.84 -5.67
C THR A 89 -14.11 4.31 -6.08
N PRO A 90 -13.29 4.81 -7.03
CA PRO A 90 -12.19 4.10 -7.67
C PRO A 90 -11.02 3.83 -6.69
N PHE A 91 -10.30 2.73 -6.90
CA PHE A 91 -9.12 2.42 -6.10
C PHE A 91 -7.92 3.25 -6.56
N LEU A 92 -7.55 4.30 -5.82
CA LEU A 92 -6.45 5.21 -6.22
C LEU A 92 -5.11 4.49 -6.37
N THR A 93 -4.31 4.91 -7.36
CA THR A 93 -2.86 4.67 -7.34
C THR A 93 -2.19 5.64 -6.37
N THR A 94 -0.96 5.35 -5.95
CA THR A 94 -0.20 6.27 -5.09
C THR A 94 0.09 7.59 -5.80
N ARG A 95 0.38 7.55 -7.10
CA ARG A 95 0.56 8.73 -7.95
C ARG A 95 -0.70 9.61 -7.93
N GLU A 96 -1.86 9.01 -8.15
CA GLU A 96 -3.13 9.75 -8.15
C GLU A 96 -3.42 10.36 -6.76
N ALA A 97 -3.17 9.62 -5.68
CA ALA A 97 -3.37 10.11 -4.32
C ALA A 97 -2.51 11.35 -4.03
N VAL A 98 -1.20 11.34 -4.36
CA VAL A 98 -0.34 12.51 -4.13
C VAL A 98 -0.68 13.68 -5.05
N GLN A 99 -1.08 13.42 -6.30
CA GLN A 99 -1.52 14.47 -7.21
C GLN A 99 -2.80 15.17 -6.73
N LEU A 100 -3.76 14.43 -6.16
CA LEU A 100 -4.97 15.02 -5.57
C LEU A 100 -4.64 15.92 -4.38
N LYS A 101 -3.66 15.52 -3.56
CA LYS A 101 -3.20 16.24 -2.37
C LYS A 101 -2.34 17.46 -2.66
N ASP A 102 -1.89 17.65 -3.90
CA ASP A 102 -1.13 18.83 -4.29
C ASP A 102 -2.00 20.10 -4.16
N PRO A 103 -1.60 21.12 -3.38
CA PRO A 103 -2.32 22.40 -3.31
C PRO A 103 -2.55 23.06 -4.66
N ALA A 104 -1.66 22.85 -5.65
CA ALA A 104 -1.85 23.33 -7.01
C ALA A 104 -3.07 22.71 -7.72
N ASN A 105 -3.54 21.57 -7.22
CA ASN A 105 -4.70 20.83 -7.70
C ASN A 105 -5.94 21.00 -6.81
N ALA A 106 -6.01 22.05 -5.96
CA ALA A 106 -7.15 22.28 -5.04
C ALA A 106 -8.53 22.24 -5.72
N SER A 107 -8.65 22.74 -6.96
CA SER A 107 -9.91 22.64 -7.73
C SER A 107 -10.26 21.18 -8.08
N LEU A 108 -9.27 20.36 -8.43
CA LEU A 108 -9.46 18.93 -8.68
C LEU A 108 -9.81 18.18 -7.40
N LEU A 109 -9.15 18.50 -6.29
CA LEU A 109 -9.47 17.96 -4.97
C LEU A 109 -10.92 18.28 -4.57
N GLY A 110 -11.37 19.51 -4.78
CA GLY A 110 -12.77 19.90 -4.55
C GLY A 110 -13.76 19.07 -5.38
N LYS A 111 -13.44 18.83 -6.67
CA LYS A 111 -14.25 17.95 -7.54
C LYS A 111 -14.23 16.49 -7.06
N TRP A 112 -13.08 15.98 -6.62
CA TRP A 112 -12.98 14.63 -6.03
C TRP A 112 -13.94 14.47 -4.85
N ARG A 113 -13.89 15.43 -3.92
CA ARG A 113 -14.69 15.43 -2.69
C ARG A 113 -16.19 15.53 -2.96
N ALA A 114 -16.59 16.33 -3.93
CA ALA A 114 -17.99 16.49 -4.32
C ALA A 114 -18.53 15.36 -5.20
N GLY A 115 -17.66 14.60 -5.87
CA GLY A 115 -18.05 13.55 -6.81
C GLY A 115 -18.35 12.21 -6.16
N ASP A 116 -19.26 11.45 -6.78
CA ASP A 116 -19.47 10.03 -6.53
C ASP A 116 -18.39 9.15 -7.21
N ALA A 117 -18.49 7.83 -7.07
CA ALA A 117 -17.51 6.90 -7.66
C ALA A 117 -17.41 7.01 -9.19
N ALA A 118 -18.53 7.23 -9.88
CA ALA A 118 -18.56 7.39 -11.34
C ALA A 118 -17.86 8.68 -11.76
N THR A 119 -18.17 9.78 -11.08
CA THR A 119 -17.55 11.10 -11.29
C THR A 119 -16.04 11.01 -11.04
N ARG A 120 -15.63 10.41 -9.91
CA ARG A 120 -14.23 10.21 -9.54
C ARG A 120 -13.46 9.43 -10.61
N THR A 121 -14.01 8.31 -11.07
CA THR A 121 -13.41 7.50 -12.14
C THR A 121 -13.24 8.29 -13.44
N ALA A 122 -14.27 9.05 -13.83
CA ALA A 122 -14.29 9.77 -15.10
C ALA A 122 -13.20 10.86 -15.21
N PHE A 123 -12.71 11.40 -14.10
CA PHE A 123 -11.68 12.45 -14.15
C PHE A 123 -10.25 11.97 -13.86
N LEU A 124 -10.03 10.71 -13.47
CA LEU A 124 -8.67 10.16 -13.30
C LEU A 124 -7.75 10.41 -14.51
N PRO A 125 -8.21 10.35 -15.78
CA PRO A 125 -7.37 10.71 -16.94
C PRO A 125 -6.89 12.17 -16.91
N GLN A 126 -7.68 13.10 -16.38
CA GLN A 126 -7.26 14.50 -16.25
C GLN A 126 -6.16 14.64 -15.20
N LEU A 127 -6.25 13.88 -14.10
CA LEU A 127 -5.24 13.85 -13.04
C LEU A 127 -3.91 13.27 -13.54
N ALA A 128 -3.97 12.24 -14.39
CA ALA A 128 -2.79 11.62 -14.99
C ALA A 128 -1.91 12.63 -15.78
N SER A 129 -2.51 13.70 -16.32
CA SER A 129 -1.80 14.77 -17.03
C SER A 129 -1.05 15.75 -16.12
N LYS A 130 -1.30 15.71 -14.81
CA LYS A 130 -0.65 16.61 -13.84
C LYS A 130 0.76 16.15 -13.51
N PRO A 131 1.69 17.08 -13.22
CA PRO A 131 2.99 16.70 -12.68
C PRO A 131 2.84 16.04 -11.30
N LEU A 132 3.89 15.36 -10.84
CA LEU A 132 3.98 14.98 -9.43
C LEU A 132 4.30 16.24 -8.59
N PRO A 133 3.71 16.38 -7.39
CA PRO A 133 4.12 17.40 -6.44
C PRO A 133 5.57 17.20 -5.93
N ASP A 134 6.15 18.25 -5.35
CA ASP A 134 7.42 18.12 -4.60
C ASP A 134 7.20 17.26 -3.35
N VAL A 135 8.06 16.26 -3.14
CA VAL A 135 8.04 15.36 -1.98
C VAL A 135 8.10 16.10 -0.64
N LYS A 136 8.70 17.30 -0.60
CA LYS A 136 8.79 18.13 0.61
C LYS A 136 7.44 18.53 1.19
N LEU A 137 6.39 18.60 0.36
CA LEU A 137 5.02 18.90 0.82
C LEU A 137 4.52 17.86 1.82
N PHE A 138 4.88 16.59 1.63
CA PHE A 138 4.46 15.50 2.49
C PHE A 138 5.42 15.27 3.66
N GLN A 139 6.73 15.46 3.44
CA GLN A 139 7.75 15.29 4.50
C GLN A 139 7.62 16.33 5.62
N SER A 140 7.18 17.54 5.30
CA SER A 140 7.00 18.62 6.27
C SER A 140 5.68 18.53 7.05
N GLY A 141 4.78 17.61 6.68
CA GLY A 141 3.41 17.59 7.20
C GLY A 141 2.57 18.80 6.78
N ALA A 142 3.01 19.56 5.77
CA ALA A 142 2.29 20.74 5.27
C ALA A 142 0.96 20.38 4.59
N VAL A 143 0.81 19.11 4.20
CA VAL A 143 -0.42 18.57 3.60
C VAL A 143 -0.90 17.39 4.44
N VAL A 144 -2.14 17.49 4.94
CA VAL A 144 -2.84 16.46 5.72
C VAL A 144 -4.26 16.36 5.20
N ASP A 145 -4.52 15.37 4.35
CA ASP A 145 -5.84 15.09 3.76
C ASP A 145 -6.20 13.61 3.98
N PRO A 146 -6.57 13.21 5.21
CA PRO A 146 -6.85 11.82 5.56
C PRO A 146 -8.13 11.27 4.89
N ASP A 147 -8.89 12.12 4.20
CA ASP A 147 -10.02 11.73 3.35
C ASP A 147 -9.59 11.29 1.94
N ILE A 148 -8.35 11.59 1.53
CA ILE A 148 -7.74 11.11 0.29
C ILE A 148 -6.84 9.94 0.62
N GLU A 149 -7.45 8.79 0.88
CA GLU A 149 -6.75 7.62 1.39
C GLU A 149 -7.34 6.31 0.90
N TRP A 150 -6.72 5.21 1.30
CA TRP A 150 -7.32 3.89 1.21
C TRP A 150 -7.98 3.49 2.54
N PHE A 151 -9.26 3.11 2.46
CA PHE A 151 -10.11 2.83 3.61
C PHE A 151 -10.29 1.33 3.80
N PHE A 152 -9.81 0.83 4.95
CA PHE A 152 -9.94 -0.56 5.38
C PHE A 152 -10.16 -0.62 6.89
N SER A 153 -11.01 -1.54 7.32
CA SER A 153 -11.05 -2.02 8.70
C SER A 153 -9.88 -2.98 8.97
N VAL A 154 -9.49 -3.09 10.24
CA VAL A 154 -8.45 -4.05 10.67
C VAL A 154 -8.82 -5.51 10.34
N ARG A 155 -10.12 -5.84 10.26
CA ARG A 155 -10.59 -7.18 9.86
C ARG A 155 -10.39 -7.44 8.36
N GLU A 156 -10.65 -6.44 7.52
CA GLU A 156 -10.39 -6.53 6.08
C GLU A 156 -8.88 -6.69 5.82
N LEU A 157 -8.04 -5.92 6.54
CA LEU A 157 -6.58 -6.06 6.45
C LEU A 157 -6.10 -7.45 6.89
N CYS A 158 -6.60 -7.99 8.00
CA CYS A 158 -6.27 -9.35 8.41
C CYS A 158 -6.79 -10.42 7.44
N THR A 159 -7.93 -10.18 6.79
CA THR A 159 -8.45 -11.08 5.75
C THR A 159 -7.52 -11.11 4.53
N LEU A 160 -7.05 -9.95 4.08
CA LEU A 160 -6.07 -9.85 2.99
C LEU A 160 -4.73 -10.48 3.38
N MET A 161 -4.23 -10.16 4.58
CA MET A 161 -3.01 -10.74 5.13
C MET A 161 -3.08 -12.27 5.14
N ASN A 162 -4.19 -12.87 5.60
CA ASN A 162 -4.36 -14.32 5.61
C ASN A 162 -4.28 -14.97 4.23
N ARG A 163 -4.63 -14.23 3.17
CA ARG A 163 -4.47 -14.73 1.80
C ARG A 163 -3.00 -14.67 1.40
N VAL A 164 -2.32 -13.56 1.64
CA VAL A 164 -0.98 -13.32 1.05
C VAL A 164 0.19 -13.72 1.93
N ALA A 165 -0.01 -13.97 3.23
CA ALA A 165 1.06 -14.18 4.20
C ALA A 165 2.02 -15.34 3.85
N SER A 166 1.55 -16.36 3.15
CA SER A 166 2.39 -17.50 2.75
C SER A 166 3.37 -17.19 1.62
N LEU A 167 3.28 -16.01 0.98
CA LEU A 167 4.22 -15.61 -0.06
C LEU A 167 5.57 -15.24 0.58
N PRO A 168 6.70 -15.79 0.11
CA PRO A 168 8.02 -15.57 0.73
C PRO A 168 8.40 -14.09 0.89
N LEU A 169 7.96 -13.24 -0.03
CA LEU A 169 8.20 -11.80 0.00
C LEU A 169 7.61 -11.09 1.22
N MET A 170 6.59 -11.68 1.87
CA MET A 170 5.95 -11.13 3.06
C MET A 170 6.83 -11.20 4.31
N SER A 171 7.83 -12.08 4.32
CA SER A 171 8.75 -12.27 5.45
C SER A 171 10.04 -11.47 5.35
N ILE A 172 10.25 -10.69 4.28
CA ILE A 172 11.47 -9.91 4.08
C ILE A 172 11.57 -8.76 5.09
N ASN A 173 10.45 -8.07 5.34
CA ASN A 173 10.38 -7.00 6.32
C ASN A 173 9.43 -7.46 7.44
N PRO A 174 9.92 -7.72 8.66
CA PRO A 174 9.09 -8.18 9.77
C PRO A 174 8.37 -7.05 10.53
N GLY A 175 8.61 -5.79 10.16
CA GLY A 175 8.16 -4.64 10.93
C GLY A 175 8.82 -4.61 12.29
N VAL A 176 8.01 -4.48 13.35
CA VAL A 176 8.48 -4.43 14.74
C VAL A 176 8.50 -5.80 15.43
N ALA A 177 8.10 -6.87 14.74
CA ALA A 177 8.18 -8.23 15.28
C ALA A 177 9.63 -8.71 15.29
N ASP A 178 10.04 -9.46 16.33
CA ASP A 178 11.30 -10.21 16.33
C ASP A 178 11.09 -11.57 15.63
N PRO A 179 11.67 -11.80 14.43
CA PRO A 179 11.50 -13.06 13.72
C PRO A 179 12.02 -14.28 14.48
N ALA A 180 12.92 -14.12 15.46
CA ALA A 180 13.46 -15.24 16.24
C ALA A 180 12.44 -15.84 17.23
N GLN A 181 11.38 -15.09 17.57
CA GLN A 181 10.31 -15.57 18.46
C GLN A 181 9.26 -16.41 17.73
N TRP A 182 9.16 -16.29 16.41
CA TRP A 182 8.07 -16.87 15.62
C TRP A 182 8.61 -17.89 14.61
N THR A 183 7.79 -18.86 14.22
CA THR A 183 8.14 -19.78 13.12
C THR A 183 7.92 -19.12 11.76
N HIS A 184 7.05 -18.11 11.71
CA HIS A 184 6.79 -17.32 10.53
C HIS A 184 6.28 -15.93 10.90
N VAL A 185 6.75 -14.91 10.18
CA VAL A 185 6.27 -13.52 10.26
C VAL A 185 5.98 -13.03 8.85
N ALA A 186 4.80 -12.44 8.67
CA ALA A 186 4.42 -11.70 7.48
C ALA A 186 3.92 -10.31 7.91
N TYR A 187 4.42 -9.25 7.28
CA TYR A 187 4.11 -7.89 7.72
C TYR A 187 3.88 -6.93 6.56
N LYS A 188 2.95 -5.99 6.78
CA LYS A 188 2.83 -4.76 6.02
C LYS A 188 2.33 -3.63 6.91
N GLY A 189 3.10 -2.55 6.95
CA GLY A 189 2.67 -1.27 7.53
C GLY A 189 2.23 -0.26 6.47
N GLY A 190 1.70 0.86 6.95
CA GLY A 190 1.38 2.03 6.13
C GLY A 190 1.37 3.29 6.97
N SER A 191 2.02 4.33 6.49
CA SER A 191 2.08 5.63 7.16
C SER A 191 1.91 6.78 6.18
N GLU A 192 1.34 7.87 6.69
CA GLU A 192 1.33 9.21 6.12
C GLU A 192 1.09 10.22 7.27
N PRO A 193 1.25 11.54 7.03
CA PRO A 193 0.81 12.54 8.01
C PRO A 193 -0.65 12.31 8.45
N GLY A 194 -0.84 11.92 9.72
CA GLY A 194 -2.16 11.66 10.31
C GLY A 194 -2.72 10.25 10.11
N VAL A 195 -1.99 9.33 9.48
CA VAL A 195 -2.43 7.93 9.31
C VAL A 195 -1.28 6.97 9.59
N LEU A 196 -1.53 5.98 10.44
CA LEU A 196 -0.61 4.88 10.70
C LEU A 196 -1.38 3.56 10.80
N ASN A 197 -0.86 2.53 10.14
CA ASN A 197 -1.32 1.16 10.26
C ASN A 197 -0.14 0.20 10.35
N LEU A 198 -0.26 -0.78 11.23
CA LEU A 198 0.61 -1.95 11.29
C LEU A 198 -0.27 -3.20 11.20
N THR A 199 0.06 -4.11 10.29
CA THR A 199 -0.63 -5.40 10.14
C THR A 199 0.40 -6.52 10.02
N THR A 200 0.34 -7.50 10.92
CA THR A 200 1.28 -8.61 11.02
C THR A 200 0.51 -9.92 11.17
N GLN A 201 0.87 -10.94 10.38
CA GLN A 201 0.56 -12.33 10.71
C GLN A 201 1.79 -13.00 11.30
N ILE A 202 1.62 -13.67 12.42
CA ILE A 202 2.66 -14.42 13.13
C ILE A 202 2.20 -15.85 13.37
N VAL A 203 3.14 -16.79 13.32
CA VAL A 203 2.90 -18.18 13.69
C VAL A 203 3.79 -18.53 14.88
N SER A 204 3.19 -18.92 15.99
CA SER A 204 3.91 -19.30 17.22
C SER A 204 4.74 -20.57 17.01
N LYS A 205 5.65 -20.85 17.95
CA LYS A 205 6.40 -22.13 17.98
C LYS A 205 5.51 -23.36 18.17
N SER A 206 4.32 -23.18 18.74
CA SER A 206 3.29 -24.22 18.84
C SER A 206 2.41 -24.36 17.59
N GLY A 207 2.65 -23.55 16.55
CA GLY A 207 1.91 -23.60 15.28
C GLY A 207 0.60 -22.78 15.27
N LYS A 208 0.33 -21.99 16.32
CA LYS A 208 -0.86 -21.14 16.36
C LYS A 208 -0.63 -19.88 15.53
N THR A 209 -1.56 -19.60 14.62
CA THR A 209 -1.51 -18.42 13.75
C THR A 209 -2.34 -17.29 14.36
N TYR A 210 -1.77 -16.09 14.41
CA TYR A 210 -2.45 -14.87 14.78
C TYR A 210 -2.30 -13.83 13.67
N CYS A 211 -3.34 -13.02 13.46
CA CYS A 211 -3.21 -11.77 12.73
C CYS A 211 -3.50 -10.62 13.69
N VAL A 212 -2.54 -9.71 13.81
CA VAL A 212 -2.65 -8.48 14.58
C VAL A 212 -2.68 -7.32 13.59
N SER A 213 -3.64 -6.42 13.77
CA SER A 213 -3.74 -5.21 12.95
C SER A 213 -4.24 -4.07 13.81
N ALA A 214 -3.56 -2.93 13.73
CA ALA A 214 -3.91 -1.72 14.47
C ALA A 214 -3.79 -0.50 13.55
N THR A 215 -4.71 0.45 13.72
CA THR A 215 -4.76 1.69 12.94
C THR A 215 -4.92 2.87 13.88
N TRP A 216 -4.16 3.96 13.65
CA TRP A 216 -4.35 5.26 14.26
C TRP A 216 -4.48 6.30 13.16
N ASN A 217 -5.62 6.99 13.12
CA ASN A 217 -5.84 8.13 12.23
C ASN A 217 -6.16 9.36 13.08
N ASP A 218 -5.61 10.51 12.71
CA ASP A 218 -5.84 11.81 13.36
C ASP A 218 -5.75 12.94 12.31
N ALA A 219 -6.28 14.12 12.64
CA ALA A 219 -6.09 15.32 11.82
C ALA A 219 -4.71 15.96 12.02
N LEU A 220 -3.96 15.50 13.02
CA LEU A 220 -2.59 15.92 13.34
C LEU A 220 -1.57 14.81 13.05
N THR A 221 -0.29 15.16 13.07
CA THR A 221 0.78 14.16 13.01
C THR A 221 0.78 13.23 14.23
N LEU A 222 1.25 12.00 14.04
CA LEU A 222 1.15 10.93 15.04
C LEU A 222 2.49 10.68 15.75
N ASP A 223 2.44 10.18 16.99
CA ASP A 223 3.61 9.64 17.68
C ASP A 223 3.84 8.18 17.25
N GLU A 224 4.47 8.02 16.10
CA GLU A 224 4.69 6.70 15.48
C GLU A 224 5.47 5.75 16.40
N LYS A 225 6.49 6.26 17.12
CA LYS A 225 7.31 5.44 18.03
C LYS A 225 6.49 4.87 19.19
N ARG A 226 5.61 5.69 19.77
CA ARG A 226 4.72 5.22 20.83
C ARG A 226 3.76 4.16 20.31
N PHE A 227 3.22 4.35 19.10
CA PHE A 227 2.33 3.37 18.48
C PHE A 227 3.05 2.04 18.19
N GLU A 228 4.24 2.10 17.60
CA GLU A 228 5.10 0.93 17.33
C GLU A 228 5.47 0.17 18.61
N LEU A 229 5.79 0.88 19.70
CA LEU A 229 6.06 0.28 21.00
C LEU A 229 4.82 -0.46 21.56
N LEU A 230 3.65 0.17 21.53
CA LEU A 230 2.42 -0.46 22.00
C LEU A 230 2.07 -1.69 21.15
N TYR A 231 2.27 -1.60 19.83
CA TYR A 231 2.03 -2.69 18.92
C TYR A 231 2.98 -3.88 19.15
N SER A 232 4.28 -3.63 19.37
CA SER A 232 5.25 -4.69 19.67
C SER A 232 4.94 -5.40 21.00
N LEU A 233 4.47 -4.67 22.02
CA LEU A 233 4.00 -5.28 23.27
C LEU A 233 2.81 -6.22 23.05
N VAL A 234 1.88 -5.87 22.16
CA VAL A 234 0.77 -6.78 21.80
C VAL A 234 1.30 -8.03 21.12
N LEU A 235 2.21 -7.91 20.16
CA LEU A 235 2.81 -9.08 19.49
C LEU A 235 3.50 -10.00 20.51
N ASN A 236 4.33 -9.44 21.39
CA ASN A 236 5.09 -10.22 22.37
C ASN A 236 4.19 -10.92 23.39
N SER A 237 2.97 -10.42 23.62
CA SER A 237 1.99 -11.09 24.49
C SER A 237 1.36 -12.36 23.89
N LEU A 238 1.61 -12.63 22.60
CA LEU A 238 1.05 -13.77 21.87
C LEU A 238 2.04 -14.95 21.72
N GLU A 239 3.25 -14.84 22.25
CA GLU A 239 4.32 -15.85 22.18
C GLU A 239 3.88 -17.20 22.79
#